data_AF-A0A3D5SQG2-F1
#
_entry.id   AF-A0A3D5SQG2-F1
#
_cell.length_a   1.000
_cell.length_b   1.000
_cell.length_c   1.000
_cell.angle_alpha   90.00
_cell.angle_beta   90.00
_cell.angle_gamma   90.00
#
_symmetry.space_group_name_H-M   'P 1'
#
loop_
_entity.id
_entity.type
_entity.pdbx_description
1 polymer ?
#
loop_
_entity_poly.entity_id
_entity_poly.type
_entity_poly.pdbx_seq_one_letter_code
_entity_poly.pdbx_strand_id
1 'polypeptide(L)' 'HAIAAIGGGRVRIDDAIDPAVGFIAETKIGDRVSAAAPLGTIFCRDESKAREAAKRIQAAYEISDEPAEIPLLVREVINE' A
#
# COMPACT_ATOMS: atom_id res chain seq x y z
N HIS A 1 2.72 5.32 -8.59
CA HIS A 1 1.45 5.53 -7.85
C HIS A 1 0.47 4.38 -8.12
N ALA A 2 0.09 3.59 -7.12
CA ALA A 2 -0.90 2.52 -7.29
C ALA A 2 -2.33 3.06 -7.11
N ILE A 3 -2.67 3.55 -5.91
CA ILE A 3 -4.02 3.99 -5.56
C ILE A 3 -4.45 5.29 -6.25
N ALA A 4 -3.56 6.29 -6.36
CA ALA A 4 -3.88 7.51 -7.12
C ALA A 4 -4.16 7.21 -8.61
N ALA A 5 -3.48 6.22 -9.20
CA ALA A 5 -3.70 5.84 -10.60
C ALA A 5 -5.07 5.19 -10.85
N ILE A 6 -5.75 4.72 -9.80
CA ILE A 6 -7.08 4.10 -9.88
C ILE A 6 -8.17 4.98 -9.26
N GLY A 7 -7.88 6.26 -8.95
CA GLY A 7 -8.86 7.25 -8.53
C GLY A 7 -8.87 7.59 -7.03
N GLY A 8 -8.05 6.93 -6.19
CA GLY A 8 -8.00 7.22 -4.75
C GLY A 8 -7.11 8.42 -4.39
N GLY A 9 -6.67 9.19 -5.38
CA GLY A 9 -5.80 10.34 -5.22
C GLY A 9 -5.59 11.07 -6.54
N ARG A 10 -4.89 12.19 -6.48
CA ARG A 10 -4.60 13.03 -7.66
C ARG A 10 -3.27 12.64 -8.28
N VAL A 11 -3.28 12.33 -9.58
CA VAL A 11 -2.06 12.23 -10.39
C VAL A 11 -1.77 13.59 -11.04
N ARG A 12 -2.82 14.32 -11.44
CA ARG A 12 -2.79 15.72 -11.85
C ARG A 12 -3.60 16.58 -10.89
N ILE A 13 -3.32 17.89 -10.89
CA ILE A 13 -3.90 18.83 -9.93
C ILE A 13 -5.44 18.89 -9.98
N ASP A 14 -6.01 18.64 -11.15
CA ASP A 14 -7.44 18.70 -11.46
C ASP A 14 -8.15 17.34 -11.38
N ASP A 15 -7.43 16.25 -11.07
CA ASP A 15 -8.05 14.92 -10.95
C ASP A 15 -9.10 14.92 -9.81
N ALA A 16 -10.27 14.35 -10.13
CA ALA A 16 -11.29 14.04 -9.14
C ALA A 16 -10.86 12.81 -8.30
N ILE A 17 -11.05 12.88 -7.00
CA ILE A 17 -10.80 11.77 -6.08
C ILE A 17 -12.11 11.00 -5.89
N ASP A 18 -12.05 9.67 -6.01
CA ASP A 18 -13.12 8.76 -5.62
C ASP A 18 -12.91 8.30 -4.17
N PRO A 19 -13.74 8.74 -3.20
CA PRO A 19 -13.58 8.38 -1.80
C PRO A 19 -13.78 6.89 -1.50
N ALA A 20 -14.35 6.12 -2.43
CA ALA A 20 -14.53 4.69 -2.28
C ALA A 20 -13.28 3.89 -2.70
N VAL A 21 -12.28 4.53 -3.31
CA VAL A 21 -11.06 3.88 -3.77
C VAL A 21 -9.96 3.98 -2.71
N GLY A 22 -9.30 2.86 -2.41
CA GLY A 22 -8.30 2.82 -1.35
C GLY A 22 -7.55 1.49 -1.23
N PHE A 23 -6.63 1.43 -0.27
CA PHE A 23 -5.92 0.21 0.11
C PHE A 23 -5.83 0.12 1.63
N ILE A 24 -6.20 -1.03 2.18
CA ILE A 24 -5.93 -1.37 3.58
C ILE A 24 -4.76 -2.34 3.58
N ALA A 25 -3.62 -1.90 4.11
CA ALA A 25 -2.47 -2.76 4.37
C ALA A 25 -2.77 -3.63 5.60
N GLU A 26 -3.00 -4.92 5.40
CA GLU A 26 -3.26 -5.88 6.49
C GLU A 26 -1.94 -6.36 7.10
N THR A 27 -0.89 -6.46 6.28
CA THR A 27 0.45 -6.83 6.71
C THR A 27 1.31 -5.62 7.02
N LYS A 28 2.12 -5.71 8.07
CA LYS A 28 3.11 -4.72 8.53
C LYS A 28 4.55 -5.26 8.41
N ILE A 29 5.52 -4.36 8.54
CA ILE A 29 6.94 -4.72 8.58
C ILE A 29 7.18 -5.63 9.80
N GLY A 30 7.79 -6.80 9.55
CA GLY A 30 8.05 -7.81 10.58
C GLY A 30 6.98 -8.88 10.73
N ASP A 31 5.81 -8.72 10.08
CA ASP A 31 4.79 -9.77 10.10
C ASP A 31 5.24 -10.99 9.30
N ARG A 32 5.00 -12.18 9.85
CA ARG A 32 5.18 -13.43 9.12
C ARG A 32 4.03 -13.64 8.15
N VAL A 33 4.36 -13.85 6.88
CA VAL A 33 3.37 -14.14 5.82
C VAL A 33 3.54 -15.56 5.27
N SER A 34 2.50 -16.05 4.60
CA SER A 34 2.57 -17.26 3.78
C SER A 34 2.16 -16.92 2.35
N ALA A 35 2.48 -17.78 1.38
CA ALA A 35 2.16 -17.54 -0.03
C ALA A 35 0.66 -17.33 -0.32
N ALA A 36 -0.22 -17.81 0.56
CA ALA A 36 -1.67 -17.65 0.44
C ALA A 36 -2.22 -16.46 1.27
N ALA A 37 -1.40 -15.81 2.08
CA ALA A 37 -1.84 -14.69 2.92
C ALA A 37 -1.93 -13.40 2.07
N PRO A 38 -3.04 -12.65 2.15
CA PRO A 38 -3.13 -11.35 1.49
C PRO A 38 -2.17 -10.34 2.15
N LEU A 39 -1.56 -9.49 1.34
CA LEU A 39 -0.81 -8.31 1.83
C LEU A 39 -1.74 -7.20 2.33
N GLY A 40 -2.97 -7.19 1.79
CA GLY A 40 -3.99 -6.20 2.07
C GLY A 40 -5.11 -6.23 1.04
N THR A 41 -6.07 -5.32 1.22
CA THR A 41 -7.29 -5.24 0.44
C THR A 41 -7.35 -3.95 -0.37
N ILE A 42 -7.59 -4.06 -1.69
CA ILE A 42 -7.79 -2.91 -2.60
C ILE A 42 -9.28 -2.69 -2.80
N PHE A 43 -9.73 -1.46 -2.58
CA PHE A 43 -11.06 -0.99 -2.92
C PHE A 43 -11.00 -0.26 -4.25
N CYS A 44 -11.72 -0.75 -5.25
CA CYS A 44 -11.76 -0.16 -6.59
C CYS A 44 -13.09 -0.50 -7.27
N ARG A 45 -13.58 0.41 -8.14
CA ARG A 45 -14.79 0.16 -8.95
C ARG A 45 -14.56 -0.75 -10.16
N ASP A 46 -13.30 -0.85 -10.60
CA ASP A 46 -12.92 -1.54 -11.83
C ASP A 46 -11.90 -2.63 -11.49
N GLU A 47 -12.26 -3.88 -11.78
CA GLU A 47 -11.42 -5.04 -11.46
C GLU A 47 -10.11 -5.05 -12.24
N SER A 48 -10.10 -4.60 -13.50
CA SER A 48 -8.89 -4.56 -14.32
C SER A 48 -7.87 -3.58 -13.74
N LYS A 49 -8.34 -2.39 -13.34
CA LYS A 49 -7.53 -1.39 -12.64
C LYS A 49 -7.07 -1.89 -11.27
N ALA A 50 -7.93 -2.60 -10.54
CA ALA A 50 -7.55 -3.23 -9.27
C ALA A 50 -6.39 -4.21 -9.44
N ARG A 51 -6.42 -5.05 -10.50
CA ARG A 51 -5.33 -5.99 -10.81
C ARG A 51 -4.02 -5.28 -11.16
N GLU A 52 -4.08 -4.16 -11.88
CA GLU A 52 -2.88 -3.36 -12.15
C GLU A 52 -2.30 -2.71 -10.89
N ALA A 53 -3.17 -2.16 -10.03
CA ALA A 53 -2.76 -1.61 -8.75
C ALA A 53 -2.16 -2.70 -7.84
N ALA A 54 -2.72 -3.91 -7.84
CA ALA A 54 -2.22 -5.06 -7.08
C ALA A 54 -0.79 -5.41 -7.48
N LYS A 55 -0.48 -5.49 -8.78
CA LYS A 55 0.89 -5.75 -9.25
C LYS A 55 1.89 -4.69 -8.75
N ARG A 56 1.49 -3.42 -8.78
CA ARG A 56 2.34 -2.31 -8.29
C ARG A 56 2.54 -2.35 -6.78
N ILE A 57 1.51 -2.73 -6.02
CA ILE A 57 1.60 -2.87 -4.56
C ILE A 57 2.47 -4.08 -4.20
N GLN A 58 2.27 -5.22 -4.85
CA GLN A 58 3.10 -6.41 -4.63
C GLN A 58 4.58 -6.13 -4.89
N ALA A 59 4.90 -5.38 -5.95
CA ALA A 59 6.27 -4.99 -6.25
C ALA A 59 6.87 -3.98 -5.24
N ALA A 60 6.05 -3.40 -4.35
CA ALA A 60 6.50 -2.49 -3.29
C ALA A 60 6.74 -3.20 -1.94
N TYR A 61 6.41 -4.50 -1.83
CA TYR A 61 6.72 -5.32 -0.68
C TYR A 61 7.97 -6.16 -0.94
N GLU A 62 8.84 -6.25 0.06
CA GLU A 62 9.93 -7.21 0.10
C GLU A 62 9.59 -8.28 1.15
N ILE A 63 9.71 -9.55 0.76
CA ILE A 63 9.45 -10.70 1.64
C ILE A 63 10.74 -11.51 1.71
N SER A 64 11.24 -11.71 2.93
CA SER A 64 12.48 -12.46 3.21
C SER A 64 12.23 -13.53 4.27
N ASP A 65 13.09 -14.55 4.27
CA ASP A 65 13.15 -15.55 5.35
C ASP A 65 13.87 -15.00 6.60
N GLU A 66 14.66 -13.94 6.44
CA GLU A 66 15.33 -13.24 7.53
C GLU A 66 14.37 -12.32 8.29
N PRO A 67 14.53 -12.16 9.62
CA PRO A 67 13.79 -11.19 10.41
C PRO A 67 13.97 -9.77 9.87
N ALA A 68 12.87 -9.03 9.70
CA ALA A 68 12.92 -7.64 9.27
C ALA A 68 13.37 -6.71 10.41
N GLU A 69 14.20 -5.72 10.09
CA GLU A 69 14.47 -4.60 10.99
C GLU A 69 13.23 -3.69 11.03
N ILE A 70 12.63 -3.54 12.21
CA ILE A 70 11.45 -2.70 12.39
C ILE A 70 11.92 -1.26 12.68
N PRO A 71 11.70 -0.30 11.77
CA PRO A 71 12.14 1.06 11.98
C PRO A 71 11.37 1.73 13.12
N LEU A 72 12.04 2.63 13.85
CA LEU A 72 11.38 3.49 14.82
C LEU A 72 10.35 4.38 14.11
N LEU A 73 9.11 4.38 14.61
CA LEU A 73 8.06 5.25 14.09
C LEU A 73 8.37 6.73 14.34
N VAL A 74 8.97 7.04 15.50
CA VAL A 74 9.43 8.37 15.87
C VAL A 74 10.95 8.30 16.00
N ARG A 75 11.67 8.94 15.07
CA ARG A 75 13.14 8.95 15.08
C ARG A 75 13.71 9.94 16.08
N GLU A 76 13.13 11.13 16.15
CA GLU A 76 13.58 12.23 17.01
C GLU A 76 12.42 13.20 17.26
N VAL A 77 12.44 13.87 18.41
CA VAL A 77 11.57 15.00 18.73
C VAL A 77 12.46 16.22 18.91
N ILE A 78 12.27 17.24 18.06
CA ILE A 78 13.07 18.47 18.09
C ILE A 78 12.37 19.48 18.99
N ASN A 79 13.05 19.90 20.05
CA ASN A 79 12.62 20.97 20.95
C ASN A 79 13.41 22.24 20.65
N GLU A 80 12.87 23.39 21.05
CA GLU A 80 13.52 24.71 20.96
C GLU A 80 14.85 24.77 21.73
#